data_AF-A0A2A2IQN6-F1
#
_entry.id   AF-A0A2A2IQN6-F1
#
_cell.length_a   1.000
_cell.length_b   1.000
_cell.length_c   1.000
_cell.angle_alpha   90.00
_cell.angle_beta   90.00
_cell.angle_gamma   90.00
#
_symmetry.space_group_name_H-M   'P 1'
#
loop_
_entity.id
_entity.type
_entity.pdbx_description
1 polymer ?
#
loop_
_entity_poly.entity_id
_entity_poly.type
_entity_poly.pdbx_seq_one_letter_code
_entity_poly.pdbx_strand_id
1 'polypeptide(L)'
;MQVKRVLAAVCCCCCLAGGAVQASEEFHDVKTPVVGVEFPVEEPAVKPNIQERTKAILDEYNDPKRPKTHHGVELGHVYIPKGTPLMLALQEPISSKTSKEGKAFKLKSLEDVVINDVVVIPAGTTCVGKVLKGRGNRGFGRGGKLELSIAAIKTLNGVTVPLNGYIKGRGKKSSTWFAPWWISAFLKGKELNYKEGQLFRVTVSRNTDLKVTGDELGDAMGYPADGKPSIYVKPME
;
A
#
# COMPACT_ATOMS: atom_id res chain seq x y z
N MET A 1 -70.42 1.27 -28.83
CA MET A 1 -70.72 0.83 -27.45
C MET A 1 -69.39 0.54 -26.77
N GLN A 2 -68.97 1.42 -25.87
CA GLN A 2 -69.32 1.37 -24.44
C GLN A 2 -68.54 0.26 -23.74
N VAL A 3 -67.85 0.47 -22.62
CA VAL A 3 -67.56 1.66 -21.81
C VAL A 3 -66.57 1.10 -20.76
N LYS A 4 -65.48 1.82 -20.45
CA LYS A 4 -65.30 2.52 -19.15
C LYS A 4 -65.48 1.52 -17.96
N ARG A 5 -64.59 1.43 -16.95
CA ARG A 5 -63.96 2.55 -16.22
C ARG A 5 -63.34 2.00 -14.91
N VAL A 6 -62.38 2.75 -14.34
CA VAL A 6 -62.31 3.19 -12.91
C VAL A 6 -61.77 2.15 -11.89
N LEU A 7 -60.86 2.46 -10.95
CA LEU A 7 -60.27 3.73 -10.49
C LEU A 7 -59.05 3.47 -9.57
N ALA A 8 -58.23 4.52 -9.45
CA ALA A 8 -57.58 5.05 -8.22
C ALA A 8 -56.44 4.23 -7.59
N ALA A 9 -55.35 4.82 -7.08
CA ALA A 9 -54.91 6.22 -6.97
C ALA A 9 -53.44 6.19 -6.53
N VAL A 10 -52.59 7.07 -7.05
CA VAL A 10 -51.52 7.70 -6.25
C VAL A 10 -51.30 9.11 -6.80
N CYS A 11 -51.47 10.07 -5.91
CA CYS A 11 -51.29 11.49 -6.12
C CYS A 11 -49.88 11.90 -5.65
N CYS A 12 -49.28 12.80 -6.43
CA CYS A 12 -48.37 13.90 -6.06
C CYS A 12 -46.95 13.67 -5.54
N CYS A 13 -46.02 14.22 -6.34
CA CYS A 13 -44.85 15.04 -5.99
C CYS A 13 -43.79 14.52 -5.01
N CYS A 14 -42.60 14.22 -5.54
CA CYS A 14 -41.46 15.15 -5.43
C CYS A 14 -40.25 14.74 -6.29
N CYS A 15 -39.65 15.77 -6.91
CA CYS A 15 -38.21 15.93 -7.19
C CYS A 15 -37.54 15.10 -8.31
N LEU A 16 -37.42 15.76 -9.47
CA LEU A 16 -36.17 16.21 -10.10
C LEU A 16 -34.90 15.33 -10.03
N ALA A 17 -34.29 15.23 -11.23
CA ALA A 17 -32.97 14.71 -11.60
C ALA A 17 -32.86 13.17 -11.59
N GLY A 18 -32.79 12.45 -12.71
CA GLY A 18 -32.06 12.72 -13.95
C GLY A 18 -30.59 12.33 -13.75
N GLY A 19 -30.03 11.30 -14.37
CA GLY A 19 -30.54 10.29 -15.30
C GLY A 19 -29.63 9.06 -15.25
N ALA A 20 -30.20 7.92 -15.65
CA ALA A 20 -29.48 6.66 -15.82
C ALA A 20 -29.34 6.36 -17.31
N VAL A 21 -28.12 5.97 -17.69
CA VAL A 21 -27.81 4.82 -18.55
C VAL A 21 -28.52 4.72 -19.90
N GLN A 22 -27.76 4.80 -20.99
CA GLN A 22 -27.68 3.64 -21.88
C GLN A 22 -26.50 3.71 -22.85
N ALA A 23 -25.90 2.54 -23.01
CA ALA A 23 -24.90 2.19 -23.99
C ALA A 23 -25.48 2.30 -25.42
N SER A 24 -24.62 2.61 -26.38
CA SER A 24 -24.61 1.97 -27.70
C SER A 24 -23.30 2.29 -28.39
N GLU A 25 -22.69 1.24 -28.93
CA GLU A 25 -21.63 1.31 -29.92
C GLU A 25 -22.18 2.01 -31.16
N GLU A 26 -21.57 3.11 -31.59
CA GLU A 26 -21.77 3.65 -32.94
C GLU A 26 -20.41 3.93 -33.57
N PHE A 27 -20.16 3.15 -34.62
CA PHE A 27 -19.21 3.37 -35.69
C PHE A 27 -18.96 4.87 -35.94
N HIS A 28 -17.70 5.27 -35.97
CA HIS A 28 -17.32 6.60 -36.44
C HIS A 28 -17.69 6.77 -37.92
N ASP A 29 -18.81 7.44 -38.19
CA ASP A 29 -19.21 7.93 -39.50
C ASP A 29 -18.18 8.99 -39.96
N VAL A 30 -17.41 8.63 -40.97
CA VAL A 30 -16.37 9.45 -41.62
C VAL A 30 -17.06 10.48 -42.51
N LYS A 31 -17.70 11.49 -41.93
CA LYS A 31 -18.29 12.64 -42.66
C LYS A 31 -18.20 13.98 -41.94
N THR A 32 -17.21 14.18 -41.09
CA THR A 32 -16.79 15.55 -40.75
C THR A 32 -15.67 15.96 -41.72
N PRO A 33 -15.83 17.04 -42.51
CA PRO A 33 -14.71 17.58 -43.24
C PRO A 33 -13.67 18.01 -42.21
N VAL A 34 -12.49 17.39 -42.25
CA VAL A 34 -11.33 17.86 -41.52
C VAL A 34 -11.03 19.24 -42.09
N VAL A 35 -11.49 20.28 -41.41
CA VAL A 35 -11.03 21.64 -41.67
C VAL A 35 -9.53 21.56 -41.44
N GLY A 36 -8.77 21.64 -42.54
CA GLY A 36 -7.34 21.74 -42.51
C GLY A 36 -7.01 23.02 -41.74
N VAL A 37 -6.81 22.88 -40.44
CA VAL A 37 -6.03 23.85 -39.70
C VAL A 37 -4.65 23.70 -40.31
N GLU A 38 -4.27 24.68 -41.13
CA GLU A 38 -2.87 24.86 -41.47
C GLU A 38 -2.15 24.97 -40.13
N PHE A 39 -1.53 23.86 -39.71
CA PHE A 39 -0.56 23.90 -38.63
C PHE A 39 0.47 24.91 -39.11
N PRO A 40 0.65 26.05 -38.42
CA PRO A 40 1.68 26.98 -38.79
C PRO A 40 2.98 26.19 -38.81
N VAL A 41 3.54 26.00 -39.99
CA VAL A 41 4.91 25.49 -40.10
C VAL A 41 5.75 26.68 -39.68
N GLU A 42 5.98 26.79 -38.37
CA GLU A 42 6.96 27.73 -37.84
C GLU A 42 8.30 27.38 -38.48
N GLU A 43 8.72 28.26 -39.39
CA GLU A 43 10.01 28.22 -40.06
C GLU A 43 11.11 28.22 -38.98
N PRO A 44 12.09 27.30 -39.01
CA PRO A 44 12.96 27.04 -37.88
C PRO A 44 13.90 28.23 -37.63
N ALA A 45 13.52 29.10 -36.70
CA ALA A 45 14.36 30.20 -36.27
C ALA A 45 15.57 29.65 -35.51
N VAL A 46 16.71 29.68 -36.21
CA VAL A 46 18.10 29.56 -35.71
C VAL A 46 18.38 28.23 -35.00
N LYS A 47 19.15 27.33 -35.63
CA LYS A 47 19.76 26.21 -34.91
C LYS A 47 20.76 26.81 -33.92
N PRO A 48 20.56 26.76 -32.59
CA PRO A 48 21.54 27.35 -31.68
C PRO A 48 22.91 26.73 -31.93
N ASN A 49 23.94 27.58 -31.92
CA ASN A 49 25.34 27.16 -31.98
C ASN A 49 25.53 26.04 -30.94
N ILE A 50 26.24 24.97 -31.27
CA ILE A 50 26.46 23.84 -30.34
C ILE A 50 26.96 24.38 -28.98
N GLN A 51 27.76 25.44 -29.00
CA GLN A 51 28.26 26.11 -27.79
C GLN A 51 27.16 26.73 -26.92
N GLU A 52 26.14 27.32 -27.53
CA GLU A 52 25.00 27.92 -26.83
C GLU A 52 24.03 26.85 -26.31
N ARG A 53 23.85 25.77 -27.08
CA ARG A 53 23.11 24.58 -26.62
C ARG A 53 23.78 23.94 -25.43
N THR A 54 25.10 23.76 -25.47
CA THR A 54 25.87 23.18 -24.37
C THR A 54 25.86 24.08 -23.14
N LYS A 55 25.95 25.41 -23.31
CA LYS A 55 25.83 26.37 -22.21
C LYS A 55 24.43 26.32 -21.59
N ALA A 56 23.37 26.33 -22.40
CA ALA A 56 22.01 26.19 -21.89
C ALA A 56 21.78 24.88 -21.11
N ILE A 57 22.34 23.75 -21.58
CA ILE A 57 22.28 22.46 -20.87
C ILE A 57 23.08 22.50 -19.56
N LEU A 58 24.26 23.15 -19.55
CA LEU A 58 25.08 23.31 -18.34
C LEU A 58 24.42 24.24 -17.32
N ASP A 59 23.82 25.34 -17.78
CA ASP A 59 23.11 26.31 -16.95
C ASP A 59 21.82 25.71 -16.39
N GLU A 60 21.10 24.90 -17.18
CA GLU A 60 19.95 24.11 -16.73
C GLU A 60 20.35 23.00 -15.74
N TYR A 61 21.53 22.39 -15.93
CA TYR A 61 22.08 21.41 -15.00
C TYR A 61 22.49 22.05 -13.66
N ASN A 62 23.03 23.27 -13.71
CA ASN A 62 23.51 24.02 -12.55
C ASN A 62 22.44 24.87 -11.85
N ASP A 63 21.19 24.89 -12.33
CA ASP A 63 20.11 25.64 -11.69
C ASP A 63 19.82 25.10 -10.27
N PRO A 64 19.99 25.91 -9.21
CA PRO A 64 19.70 25.49 -7.82
C PRO A 64 18.21 25.12 -7.59
N LYS A 65 17.31 25.47 -8.51
CA LYS A 65 15.89 25.13 -8.46
C LYS A 65 15.56 23.76 -9.06
N ARG A 66 16.51 23.09 -9.73
CA ARG A 66 16.27 21.75 -10.28
C ARG A 66 15.93 20.78 -9.13
N PRO A 67 14.85 19.98 -9.23
CA PRO A 67 14.56 18.99 -8.22
C PRO A 67 15.71 17.98 -8.19
N LYS A 68 16.47 18.00 -7.09
CA LYS A 68 17.56 17.04 -6.82
C LYS A 68 17.05 15.62 -6.54
N THR A 69 15.73 15.42 -6.64
CA THR A 69 15.08 14.16 -6.35
C THR A 69 14.43 13.57 -7.61
N HIS A 70 14.70 12.30 -7.85
CA HIS A 70 14.01 11.51 -8.87
C HIS A 70 13.09 10.53 -8.14
N HIS A 71 11.78 10.58 -8.39
CA HIS A 71 10.79 9.72 -7.71
C HIS A 71 10.80 9.80 -6.17
N GLY A 72 11.16 10.96 -5.60
CA GLY A 72 11.18 11.20 -4.16
C GLY A 72 12.43 10.69 -3.42
N VAL A 73 13.50 10.37 -4.17
CA VAL A 73 14.81 9.93 -3.66
C VAL A 73 15.88 10.87 -4.22
N GLU A 74 16.89 11.20 -3.42
CA GLU A 74 17.99 12.06 -3.85
C GLU A 74 18.85 11.39 -4.94
N LEU A 75 19.31 12.17 -5.92
CA LEU A 75 20.11 11.63 -7.03
C LEU A 75 21.42 11.02 -6.50
N GLY A 76 21.73 9.78 -6.91
CA GLY A 76 22.93 9.06 -6.46
C GLY A 76 22.73 8.25 -5.17
N HIS A 77 21.60 8.43 -4.48
CA HIS A 77 21.27 7.64 -3.30
C HIS A 77 20.63 6.30 -3.67
N VAL A 78 20.92 5.28 -2.85
CA VAL A 78 20.26 3.98 -2.94
C VAL A 78 18.91 4.05 -2.25
N TYR A 79 17.90 3.42 -2.84
CA TYR A 79 16.56 3.37 -2.28
C TYR A 79 15.93 1.99 -2.39
N ILE A 80 14.99 1.71 -1.49
CA ILE A 80 14.12 0.54 -1.59
C ILE A 80 12.94 0.90 -2.49
N PRO A 81 12.70 0.17 -3.60
CA PRO A 81 11.59 0.47 -4.48
C PRO A 81 10.24 0.13 -3.84
N LYS A 82 9.22 0.92 -4.19
CA LYS A 82 7.82 0.64 -3.85
C LYS A 82 7.43 -0.75 -4.37
N GLY A 83 6.64 -1.46 -3.59
CA GLY A 83 6.11 -2.77 -3.97
C GLY A 83 7.02 -3.95 -3.64
N THR A 84 8.24 -3.71 -3.14
CA THR A 84 9.13 -4.77 -2.64
C THR A 84 8.37 -5.63 -1.62
N PRO A 85 8.18 -6.94 -1.88
CA PRO A 85 7.46 -7.83 -0.98
C PRO A 85 8.34 -8.22 0.20
N LEU A 86 7.74 -8.28 1.39
CA LEU A 86 8.38 -8.75 2.62
C LEU A 86 7.50 -9.80 3.28
N MET A 87 8.14 -10.86 3.77
CA MET A 87 7.48 -11.88 4.59
C MET A 87 7.77 -11.63 6.06
N LEU A 88 6.71 -11.41 6.84
CA LEU A 88 6.79 -11.16 8.28
C LEU A 88 6.15 -12.32 9.06
N ALA A 89 6.84 -12.84 10.06
CA ALA A 89 6.31 -13.80 11.04
C ALA A 89 5.82 -13.06 12.28
N LEU A 90 4.67 -13.50 12.78
CA LEU A 90 4.14 -13.06 14.06
C LEU A 90 4.96 -13.63 15.22
N GLN A 91 5.42 -12.79 16.14
CA GLN A 91 6.17 -13.24 17.31
C GLN A 91 5.28 -13.62 18.51
N GLU A 92 4.09 -13.03 18.59
CA GLU A 92 3.19 -13.23 19.72
C GLU A 92 1.79 -13.57 19.20
N PRO A 93 1.11 -14.58 19.76
CA PRO A 93 -0.23 -14.93 19.30
C PRO A 93 -1.23 -13.79 19.54
N ILE A 94 -2.07 -13.53 18.54
CA ILE A 94 -3.08 -12.46 18.59
C ILE A 94 -4.46 -13.07 18.41
N SER A 95 -5.34 -12.84 19.39
CA SER A 95 -6.73 -13.26 19.30
C SER A 95 -7.69 -12.07 19.25
N SER A 96 -8.81 -12.24 18.56
CA SER A 96 -9.89 -11.25 18.50
C SER A 96 -10.55 -10.96 19.86
N LYS A 97 -10.39 -11.85 20.84
CA LYS A 97 -10.99 -11.74 22.18
C LYS A 97 -10.10 -10.99 23.16
N THR A 98 -8.79 -11.27 23.12
CA THR A 98 -7.81 -10.67 24.05
C THR A 98 -7.22 -9.37 23.52
N SER A 99 -7.06 -9.24 22.20
CA SER A 99 -6.44 -8.05 21.59
C SER A 99 -7.46 -6.97 21.34
N LYS A 100 -7.34 -5.87 22.09
CA LYS A 100 -8.17 -4.66 21.96
C LYS A 100 -7.55 -3.66 20.98
N GLU A 101 -8.35 -2.69 20.56
CA GLU A 101 -7.91 -1.55 19.74
C GLU A 101 -6.73 -0.84 20.43
N GLY A 102 -5.71 -0.47 19.67
CA GLY A 102 -4.53 0.20 20.18
C GLY A 102 -3.38 -0.71 20.63
N LYS A 103 -3.62 -2.00 20.86
CA LYS A 103 -2.57 -2.95 21.27
C LYS A 103 -1.48 -3.05 20.20
N ALA A 104 -0.21 -2.86 20.59
CA ALA A 104 0.94 -3.13 19.74
C ALA A 104 1.29 -4.63 19.76
N PHE A 105 1.84 -5.13 18.66
CA PHE A 105 2.34 -6.50 18.56
C PHE A 105 3.61 -6.54 17.72
N LYS A 106 4.46 -7.54 17.96
CA LYS A 106 5.76 -7.66 17.30
C LYS A 106 5.73 -8.71 16.20
N LEU A 107 6.45 -8.40 15.14
CA LEU A 107 6.67 -9.21 13.95
C LEU A 107 8.17 -9.30 13.69
N LYS A 108 8.62 -10.33 12.98
CA LYS A 108 9.99 -10.47 12.49
C LYS A 108 10.01 -10.69 11.00
N SER A 109 10.97 -10.09 10.28
CA SER A 109 11.22 -10.47 8.89
C SER A 109 11.70 -11.92 8.81
N LEU A 110 11.27 -12.68 7.80
CA LEU A 110 11.85 -14.00 7.51
C LEU A 110 12.94 -13.94 6.45
N GLU A 111 12.84 -12.98 5.54
CA GLU A 111 13.68 -12.90 4.36
C GLU A 111 14.61 -11.69 4.46
N ASP A 112 15.80 -11.84 3.86
CA ASP A 112 16.77 -10.78 3.66
C ASP A 112 16.35 -9.94 2.45
N VAL A 113 16.33 -8.62 2.61
CA VAL A 113 16.12 -7.69 1.50
C VAL A 113 17.48 -7.20 1.05
N VAL A 114 17.87 -7.62 -0.16
CA VAL A 114 19.16 -7.30 -0.75
C VAL A 114 18.99 -6.22 -1.81
N ILE A 115 19.86 -5.21 -1.79
CA ILE A 115 19.97 -4.16 -2.81
C ILE A 115 21.45 -3.98 -3.12
N ASN A 116 21.82 -4.02 -4.40
CA ASN A 116 23.22 -3.92 -4.84
C ASN A 116 24.15 -4.90 -4.08
N ASP A 117 23.72 -6.15 -3.94
CA ASP A 117 24.43 -7.22 -3.22
C ASP A 117 24.67 -6.98 -1.71
N VAL A 118 24.08 -5.93 -1.13
CA VAL A 118 24.12 -5.64 0.30
C VAL A 118 22.77 -5.92 0.96
N VAL A 119 22.79 -6.60 2.11
CA VAL A 119 21.58 -6.85 2.92
C VAL A 119 21.16 -5.57 3.64
N VAL A 120 20.04 -4.99 3.24
CA VAL A 120 19.49 -3.73 3.76
C VAL A 120 18.55 -3.97 4.96
N ILE A 121 17.75 -5.03 4.87
CA ILE A 121 16.88 -5.50 5.96
C ILE A 121 17.17 -6.99 6.14
N PRO A 122 17.85 -7.39 7.21
CA PRO A 122 18.10 -8.80 7.45
C PRO A 122 16.84 -9.52 7.94
N ALA A 123 16.81 -10.82 7.74
CA ALA A 123 15.91 -11.74 8.40
C ALA A 123 16.06 -11.61 9.92
N GLY A 124 14.94 -11.74 10.63
CA GLY A 124 14.87 -11.52 12.08
C GLY A 124 14.69 -10.05 12.49
N THR A 125 14.75 -9.08 11.55
CA THR A 125 14.46 -7.67 11.84
C THR A 125 13.09 -7.50 12.49
N THR A 126 13.06 -6.84 13.66
CA THR A 126 11.81 -6.64 14.41
C THR A 126 10.98 -5.50 13.83
N CYS A 127 9.70 -5.77 13.58
CA CYS A 127 8.70 -4.81 13.12
C CYS A 127 7.55 -4.73 14.14
N VAL A 128 6.96 -3.56 14.32
CA VAL A 128 5.84 -3.34 15.25
C VAL A 128 4.57 -3.03 14.47
N GLY A 129 3.54 -3.84 14.71
CA GLY A 129 2.19 -3.61 14.22
C GLY A 129 1.27 -3.09 15.33
N LYS A 130 0.11 -2.55 14.93
CA LYS A 130 -0.94 -2.05 15.82
C LYS A 130 -2.28 -2.68 15.47
N VAL A 131 -3.02 -3.10 16.49
CA VAL A 131 -4.40 -3.54 16.34
C VAL A 131 -5.27 -2.29 16.14
N LEU A 132 -5.89 -2.17 14.97
CA LEU A 132 -6.84 -1.10 14.69
C LEU A 132 -8.20 -1.38 15.32
N LYS A 133 -8.68 -2.62 15.18
CA LYS A 133 -9.98 -3.04 15.68
C LYS A 133 -9.93 -4.44 16.23
N GLY A 134 -10.35 -4.64 17.48
CA GLY A 134 -10.39 -5.95 18.13
C GLY A 134 -11.74 -6.18 18.78
N ARG A 135 -12.50 -7.16 18.29
CA ARG A 135 -13.81 -7.52 18.86
C ARG A 135 -13.95 -9.04 18.96
N GLY A 136 -14.14 -9.54 20.17
CA GLY A 136 -14.39 -10.94 20.43
C GLY A 136 -15.69 -11.44 19.79
N ASN A 137 -15.84 -12.76 19.76
CA ASN A 137 -17.12 -13.38 19.41
C ASN A 137 -18.24 -12.91 20.36
N ARG A 138 -19.48 -13.00 19.90
CA ARG A 138 -20.66 -12.73 20.71
C ARG A 138 -21.65 -13.89 20.58
N GLY A 139 -22.63 -13.92 21.49
CA GLY A 139 -23.77 -14.82 21.40
C GLY A 139 -24.55 -14.65 20.09
N PHE A 140 -25.44 -15.59 19.82
CA PHE A 140 -26.18 -15.68 18.56
C PHE A 140 -25.27 -15.97 17.36
N GLY A 141 -24.22 -16.79 17.56
CA GLY A 141 -23.32 -17.26 16.51
C GLY A 141 -22.47 -16.17 15.85
N ARG A 142 -22.41 -14.96 16.39
CA ARG A 142 -21.68 -13.82 15.80
C ARG A 142 -20.16 -14.00 16.00
N GLY A 143 -19.44 -14.19 14.90
CA GLY A 143 -17.98 -14.32 14.90
C GLY A 143 -17.24 -13.05 15.32
N GLY A 144 -16.02 -13.22 15.81
CA GLY A 144 -15.12 -12.10 16.16
C GLY A 144 -14.66 -11.30 14.93
N LYS A 145 -14.09 -10.12 15.16
CA LYS A 145 -13.48 -9.27 14.13
C LYS A 145 -12.12 -8.80 14.62
N LEU A 146 -11.13 -8.81 13.75
CA LEU A 146 -9.78 -8.36 14.06
C LEU A 146 -9.21 -7.63 12.84
N GLU A 147 -8.83 -6.36 13.03
CA GLU A 147 -8.18 -5.53 12.01
C GLU A 147 -6.80 -5.12 12.54
N LEU A 148 -5.77 -5.42 11.77
CA LEU A 148 -4.37 -5.20 12.10
C LEU A 148 -3.75 -4.25 11.08
N SER A 149 -2.82 -3.42 11.52
CA SER A 149 -2.03 -2.53 10.67
C SER A 149 -0.55 -2.67 11.00
N ILE A 150 0.27 -2.78 9.96
CA ILE A 150 1.72 -2.85 10.01
C ILE A 150 2.22 -1.64 9.24
N ALA A 151 2.77 -0.66 9.96
CA ALA A 151 3.03 0.67 9.42
C ALA A 151 4.44 0.81 8.82
N ALA A 152 5.46 0.29 9.50
CA ALA A 152 6.83 0.46 9.07
C ALA A 152 7.78 -0.58 9.66
N ILE A 153 8.93 -0.76 9.00
CA ILE A 153 10.07 -1.55 9.46
C ILE A 153 11.32 -0.66 9.46
N LYS A 154 12.27 -0.94 10.35
CA LYS A 154 13.55 -0.22 10.42
C LYS A 154 14.63 -1.04 9.69
N THR A 155 15.45 -0.36 8.90
CA THR A 155 16.68 -0.92 8.31
C THR A 155 17.83 -0.92 9.32
N LEU A 156 18.97 -1.54 8.96
CA LEU A 156 20.18 -1.51 9.77
C LEU A 156 20.71 -0.07 9.98
N ASN A 157 20.59 0.78 8.96
CA ASN A 157 20.95 2.21 9.01
C ASN A 157 20.01 3.06 9.88
N GLY A 158 18.98 2.47 10.48
CA GLY A 158 17.96 3.20 11.25
C GLY A 158 16.92 3.93 10.40
N VAL A 159 16.98 3.83 9.06
CA VAL A 159 15.97 4.39 8.16
C VAL A 159 14.67 3.61 8.31
N THR A 160 13.56 4.34 8.44
CA THR A 160 12.22 3.76 8.60
C THR A 160 11.53 3.61 7.25
N VAL A 161 11.26 2.37 6.87
CA VAL A 161 10.62 1.99 5.61
C VAL A 161 9.12 1.80 5.84
N PRO A 162 8.26 2.62 5.21
CA PRO A 162 6.82 2.50 5.33
C PRO A 162 6.32 1.27 4.58
N LEU A 163 5.52 0.46 5.28
CA LEU A 163 4.92 -0.76 4.76
C LEU A 163 3.42 -0.57 4.53
N ASN A 164 2.89 -1.34 3.58
CA ASN A 164 1.47 -1.51 3.35
C ASN A 164 1.04 -2.88 3.89
N GLY A 165 0.74 -2.93 5.19
CA GLY A 165 0.27 -4.16 5.83
C GLY A 165 -1.06 -3.94 6.55
N TYR A 166 -2.16 -3.86 5.81
CA TYR A 166 -3.51 -3.86 6.39
C TYR A 166 -4.14 -5.25 6.27
N ILE A 167 -4.50 -5.84 7.41
CA ILE A 167 -5.06 -7.20 7.46
C ILE A 167 -6.41 -7.15 8.17
N LYS A 168 -7.44 -7.65 7.49
CA LYS A 168 -8.81 -7.71 8.01
C LYS A 168 -9.29 -9.14 8.12
N GLY A 169 -9.54 -9.57 9.36
CA GLY A 169 -10.05 -10.89 9.67
C GLY A 169 -11.47 -10.84 10.25
N ARG A 170 -12.31 -11.81 9.86
CA ARG A 170 -13.68 -11.99 10.39
C ARG A 170 -13.99 -13.45 10.67
N GLY A 171 -14.53 -13.71 11.86
CA GLY A 171 -14.93 -15.05 12.29
C GLY A 171 -16.17 -15.50 11.54
N LYS A 172 -16.20 -16.79 11.16
CA LYS A 172 -17.37 -17.38 10.52
C LYS A 172 -18.57 -17.33 11.48
N LYS A 173 -19.75 -17.02 10.93
CA LYS A 173 -21.01 -17.16 11.67
C LYS A 173 -21.30 -18.66 11.81
N SER A 174 -21.73 -19.10 12.99
CA SER A 174 -22.26 -20.46 13.14
C SER A 174 -23.62 -20.52 12.45
N SER A 175 -23.72 -21.25 11.34
CA SER A 175 -24.98 -21.51 10.63
C SER A 175 -25.65 -22.73 11.25
N THR A 176 -26.41 -22.51 12.32
CA THR A 176 -27.19 -23.58 12.95
C THR A 176 -28.66 -23.27 12.76
N TRP A 177 -29.18 -23.58 11.57
CA TRP A 177 -30.58 -23.33 11.16
C TRP A 177 -31.60 -24.29 11.76
N PHE A 178 -31.18 -25.16 12.68
CA PHE A 178 -32.04 -26.14 13.35
C PHE A 178 -31.90 -26.16 14.87
N ALA A 179 -31.32 -25.13 15.49
CA ALA A 179 -31.23 -25.04 16.95
C ALA A 179 -32.45 -24.29 17.53
N PRO A 180 -33.13 -24.83 18.55
CA PRO A 180 -34.22 -24.13 19.22
C PRO A 180 -33.72 -22.85 19.92
N TRP A 181 -34.57 -21.82 19.95
CA TRP A 181 -34.26 -20.43 20.34
C TRP A 181 -33.54 -20.26 21.69
N TRP A 182 -33.84 -21.10 22.70
CA TRP A 182 -33.17 -21.12 24.00
C TRP A 182 -31.70 -21.60 23.98
N ILE A 183 -31.30 -22.50 23.07
CA ILE A 183 -29.92 -23.02 22.97
C ILE A 183 -29.06 -22.09 22.09
N SER A 184 -29.70 -21.42 21.12
CA SER A 184 -29.04 -20.46 20.21
C SER A 184 -28.39 -19.28 20.94
N ALA A 185 -28.90 -18.90 22.12
CA ALA A 185 -28.32 -17.85 22.95
C ALA A 185 -26.90 -18.18 23.46
N PHE A 186 -26.58 -19.46 23.68
CA PHE A 186 -25.26 -19.88 24.19
C PHE A 186 -24.24 -20.18 23.08
N LEU A 187 -24.67 -20.31 21.82
CA LEU A 187 -23.77 -20.55 20.68
C LEU A 187 -22.92 -19.29 20.40
N LYS A 188 -21.63 -19.37 20.78
CA LYS A 188 -20.64 -18.33 20.48
C LYS A 188 -20.08 -18.52 19.07
N GLY A 189 -19.93 -17.42 18.32
CA GLY A 189 -19.25 -17.46 17.02
C GLY A 189 -17.77 -17.83 17.12
N LYS A 190 -17.14 -18.18 15.99
CA LYS A 190 -15.70 -18.49 15.97
C LYS A 190 -14.86 -17.23 16.24
N GLU A 191 -13.86 -17.38 17.11
CA GLU A 191 -12.85 -16.36 17.37
C GLU A 191 -11.76 -16.43 16.31
N LEU A 192 -11.14 -15.29 16.01
CA LEU A 192 -9.90 -15.27 15.23
C LEU A 192 -8.73 -15.42 16.17
N ASN A 193 -7.83 -16.32 15.83
CA ASN A 193 -6.58 -16.52 16.52
C ASN A 193 -5.48 -16.73 15.48
N TYR A 194 -4.55 -15.77 15.41
CA TYR A 194 -3.32 -15.91 14.66
C TYR A 194 -2.26 -16.47 15.60
N LYS A 195 -1.73 -17.64 15.25
CA LYS A 195 -0.67 -18.31 16.02
C LYS A 195 0.64 -17.55 15.86
N GLU A 196 1.54 -17.76 16.80
CA GLU A 196 2.95 -17.40 16.61
C GLU A 196 3.51 -18.12 15.37
N GLY A 197 4.42 -17.46 14.66
CA GLY A 197 4.98 -17.92 13.39
C GLY A 197 4.05 -17.73 12.20
N GLN A 198 2.83 -17.22 12.39
CA GLN A 198 1.92 -16.92 11.27
C GLN A 198 2.58 -15.89 10.32
N LEU A 199 2.59 -16.23 9.03
CA LEU A 199 3.23 -15.43 7.99
C LEU A 199 2.25 -14.38 7.44
N PHE A 200 2.75 -13.17 7.28
CA PHE A 200 2.08 -12.05 6.63
C PHE A 200 2.95 -11.51 5.51
N ARG A 201 2.41 -11.53 4.30
CA ARG A 201 3.03 -10.88 3.14
C ARG A 201 2.62 -9.41 3.12
N VAL A 202 3.59 -8.52 3.19
CA VAL A 202 3.40 -7.07 3.12
C VAL A 202 4.27 -6.48 2.01
N THR A 203 3.97 -5.27 1.56
CA THR A 203 4.75 -4.60 0.51
C THR A 203 5.21 -3.23 0.98
N VAL A 204 6.32 -2.75 0.41
CA VAL A 204 6.79 -1.38 0.65
C VAL A 204 5.82 -0.38 0.02
N SER A 205 5.39 0.62 0.79
CA SER A 205 4.33 1.57 0.40
C SER A 205 4.79 2.61 -0.61
N ARG A 206 6.03 3.10 -0.48
CA ARG A 206 6.64 4.10 -1.36
C ARG A 206 8.15 3.89 -1.48
N ASN A 207 8.75 4.47 -2.52
CA ASN A 207 10.21 4.54 -2.65
C ASN A 207 10.79 5.17 -1.38
N THR A 208 11.76 4.50 -0.77
CA THR A 208 12.36 4.93 0.49
C THR A 208 13.86 5.04 0.31
N ASP A 209 14.35 6.26 0.38
CA ASP A 209 15.77 6.60 0.33
C ASP A 209 16.50 6.06 1.58
N LEU A 210 17.62 5.37 1.39
CA LEU A 210 18.48 4.86 2.46
C LEU A 210 19.48 5.90 2.98
N LYS A 211 19.49 7.11 2.39
CA LYS A 211 20.36 8.24 2.70
C LYS A 211 21.85 7.96 2.52
N VAL A 212 22.18 6.97 1.70
CA VAL A 212 23.56 6.54 1.41
C VAL A 212 23.74 6.33 -0.08
N THR A 213 24.95 6.59 -0.57
CA THR A 213 25.36 6.31 -1.95
C THR A 213 25.61 4.81 -2.14
N GLY A 214 25.68 4.36 -3.39
CA GLY A 214 25.94 2.95 -3.72
C GLY A 214 27.25 2.43 -3.15
N ASP A 215 28.29 3.27 -3.17
CA ASP A 215 29.64 2.89 -2.75
C ASP A 215 29.76 2.77 -1.21
N GLU A 216 28.97 3.54 -0.46
CA GLU A 216 28.98 3.56 1.01
C GLU A 216 27.88 2.67 1.64
N LEU A 217 27.05 2.01 0.82
CA LEU A 217 25.91 1.23 1.29
C LEU A 217 26.35 0.07 2.20
N GLY A 218 27.43 -0.62 1.84
CA GLY A 218 27.99 -1.72 2.62
C GLY A 218 28.40 -1.26 4.01
N ASP A 219 29.24 -0.23 4.08
CA ASP A 219 29.73 0.33 5.34
C ASP A 219 28.59 0.81 6.25
N ALA A 220 27.60 1.49 5.67
CA ALA A 220 26.45 1.97 6.42
C ALA A 220 25.62 0.82 7.04
N MET A 221 25.49 -0.30 6.31
CA MET A 221 24.77 -1.50 6.76
C MET A 221 25.63 -2.42 7.64
N GLY A 222 26.91 -2.10 7.88
CA GLY A 222 27.83 -2.92 8.67
C GLY A 222 28.49 -4.08 7.90
N TYR A 223 28.48 -4.01 6.56
CA TYR A 223 29.14 -4.92 5.63
C TYR A 223 30.26 -4.18 4.88
N PRO A 224 31.46 -4.04 5.47
CA PRO A 224 32.56 -3.38 4.81
C PRO A 224 32.96 -4.08 3.50
N ALA A 225 33.49 -3.29 2.55
CA ALA A 225 33.81 -3.72 1.19
C ALA A 225 34.85 -4.85 1.08
N ASP A 226 35.50 -5.23 2.19
CA ASP A 226 36.43 -6.37 2.30
C ASP A 226 35.71 -7.73 2.40
N GLY A 227 34.37 -7.76 2.36
CA GLY A 227 33.57 -8.99 2.29
C GLY A 227 33.55 -9.78 3.59
N LYS A 228 34.05 -9.20 4.69
CA LYS A 228 33.96 -9.79 6.03
C LYS A 228 32.78 -9.14 6.75
N PRO A 229 31.82 -9.89 7.31
CA PRO A 229 30.81 -9.29 8.17
C PRO A 229 31.55 -8.60 9.31
N SER A 230 31.29 -7.30 9.53
CA SER A 230 31.89 -6.62 10.68
C SER A 230 31.31 -7.30 11.93
N ILE A 231 32.14 -8.09 12.62
CA ILE A 231 31.84 -8.59 13.96
C ILE A 231 32.09 -7.41 14.92
N TYR A 232 31.45 -6.26 14.68
CA TYR A 232 31.34 -5.23 15.68
C TYR A 232 30.16 -5.59 16.57
N VAL A 233 30.44 -6.42 17.58
CA VAL A 233 29.63 -6.43 18.80
C VAL A 233 29.85 -5.05 19.41
N LYS A 234 28.94 -4.11 19.17
CA LYS A 234 28.92 -2.85 19.93
C LYS A 234 28.92 -3.26 21.40
N PRO A 235 29.94 -2.92 22.21
CA PRO A 235 29.91 -3.25 23.62
C PRO A 235 28.65 -2.61 24.21
N MET A 236 27.87 -3.41 24.95
CA MET A 236 26.79 -2.88 25.77
C MET A 236 27.44 -2.02 26.86
N GLU A 237 27.32 -0.70 26.73
CA GLU A 237 27.40 0.22 27.88
C GLU A 237 26.09 0.18 28.66
#